data_AF-A0ABD7MWB7-F1
#
_entry.id   AF-A0ABD7MWB7-F1
#
_cell.length_a   1.000
_cell.length_b   1.000
_cell.length_c   1.000
_cell.angle_alpha   90.00
_cell.angle_beta   90.00
_cell.angle_gamma   90.00
#
_symmetry.space_group_name_H-M   'P 1'
#
loop_
_entity.id
_entity.type
_entity.pdbx_description
1 polymer ?
#
loop_
_entity_poly.entity_id
_entity_poly.type
_entity_poly.pdbx_seq_one_letter_code
_entity_poly.pdbx_strand_id
1 'polypeptide(L)'
;MTNPYQPDYRIGDAERSQAMDDLGVHFSAGRLSFEEYDERLKQVTQAVTRSDISLLFDDLPAARSPKETASPANFLPATNVQGTHFPDTYSTNEIDNAYSTGRNIRGGILGLTGITAVTLTALTETGAWIMLVPAIFIMLYVMKLGPESWHAPSRMKLDRQRMKQARMLQQQQVFAIETHNAQQRALARAERKRKQDELNSIATELATDALKRFRGKKNG
;
A
#
# COMPACT_ATOMS: atom_id res chain seq x y z
N MET A 1 22.47 21.67 -21.51
CA MET A 1 23.55 20.89 -20.86
C MET A 1 23.02 19.48 -20.65
N THR A 2 23.42 18.53 -21.48
CA THR A 2 22.96 17.13 -21.42
C THR A 2 23.60 16.44 -20.22
N ASN A 3 22.80 16.02 -19.25
CA ASN A 3 23.26 15.35 -18.03
C ASN A 3 23.73 13.92 -18.36
N PRO A 4 25.02 13.58 -18.24
CA PRO A 4 25.60 12.32 -18.72
C PRO A 4 25.24 11.09 -17.85
N TYR A 5 24.38 11.23 -16.83
CA TYR A 5 24.02 10.17 -15.88
C TYR A 5 22.58 9.67 -15.95
N GLN A 6 21.75 10.18 -16.87
CA GLN A 6 20.44 9.56 -17.14
C GLN A 6 20.60 8.55 -18.29
N PRO A 7 20.67 7.23 -18.02
CA PRO A 7 20.63 6.24 -19.08
C PRO A 7 19.30 6.40 -19.83
N ASP A 8 19.40 6.80 -21.09
CA ASP A 8 18.23 6.93 -21.94
C ASP A 8 17.63 5.53 -22.16
N TYR A 9 16.39 5.36 -21.70
CA TYR A 9 15.71 4.08 -21.71
C TYR A 9 14.46 4.13 -22.57
N ARG A 10 14.08 2.97 -23.12
CA ARG A 10 12.88 2.85 -23.94
C ARG A 10 11.62 2.98 -23.08
N ILE A 11 10.75 3.92 -23.44
CA ILE A 11 9.51 4.18 -22.70
C ILE A 11 8.39 3.21 -23.10
N GLY A 12 7.47 2.95 -22.17
CA GLY A 12 6.26 2.18 -22.41
C GLY A 12 5.02 3.05 -22.64
N ASP A 13 3.86 2.40 -22.75
CA ASP A 13 2.57 3.06 -22.95
C ASP A 13 2.15 3.90 -21.74
N ALA A 14 2.56 3.49 -20.54
CA ALA A 14 2.25 4.20 -19.30
C ALA A 14 2.96 5.56 -19.25
N GLU A 15 4.25 5.59 -19.59
CA GLU A 15 5.03 6.82 -19.65
C GLU A 15 4.56 7.75 -20.78
N ARG A 16 4.14 7.19 -21.92
CA ARG A 16 3.52 7.98 -22.99
C ARG A 16 2.21 8.60 -22.52
N SER A 17 1.33 7.83 -21.87
CA SER A 17 0.07 8.35 -21.32
C SER A 17 0.30 9.47 -20.31
N GLN A 18 1.24 9.27 -19.39
CA GLN A 18 1.59 10.29 -18.39
C GLN A 18 2.05 11.61 -19.05
N ALA A 19 2.87 11.53 -20.09
CA ALA A 19 3.29 12.72 -20.83
C ALA A 19 2.11 13.41 -21.54
N MET A 20 1.11 12.66 -22.04
CA MET A 20 -0.09 13.26 -22.62
C MET A 20 -0.92 14.01 -21.56
N ASP A 21 -1.03 13.46 -20.36
CA ASP A 21 -1.73 14.10 -19.24
C ASP A 21 -1.04 15.42 -18.84
N ASP A 22 0.29 15.39 -18.73
CA ASP A 22 1.10 16.57 -18.41
C ASP A 22 0.96 17.67 -19.50
N LEU A 23 0.93 17.30 -20.78
CA LEU A 23 0.62 18.24 -21.87
C LEU A 23 -0.80 18.83 -21.72
N GLY A 24 -1.77 18.03 -21.31
CA GLY A 24 -3.14 18.49 -21.04
C GLY A 24 -3.21 19.51 -19.90
N VAL A 25 -2.39 19.35 -18.85
CA VAL A 25 -2.26 20.34 -17.78
C VAL A 25 -1.68 21.66 -18.32
N HIS A 26 -0.66 21.60 -19.17
CA HIS A 26 -0.08 22.82 -19.78
C HIS A 26 -1.02 23.52 -20.75
N PHE A 27 -1.80 22.76 -21.52
CA PHE A 27 -2.83 23.29 -22.41
C PHE A 27 -3.96 23.97 -21.63
N SER A 28 -4.51 23.32 -20.60
CA SER A 28 -5.55 23.92 -19.75
C SER A 28 -5.07 25.13 -18.95
N ALA A 29 -3.77 25.20 -18.65
CA ALA A 29 -3.13 26.37 -18.06
C ALA A 29 -2.88 27.52 -19.06
N GLY A 30 -3.25 27.35 -20.34
CA GLY A 30 -3.10 28.35 -21.40
C GLY A 30 -1.66 28.58 -21.86
N ARG A 31 -0.74 27.66 -21.56
CA ARG A 31 0.70 27.78 -21.91
C ARG A 31 1.03 27.19 -23.27
N LEU A 32 0.16 26.35 -23.80
CA LEU A 32 0.26 25.77 -25.13
C LEU A 32 -0.97 26.21 -25.92
N SER A 33 -0.75 26.64 -27.16
CA SER A 33 -1.84 26.79 -28.13
C SER A 33 -2.37 25.42 -28.57
N PHE A 34 -3.52 25.41 -29.23
CA PHE A 34 -4.11 24.16 -29.74
C PHE A 34 -3.20 23.46 -30.76
N GLU A 35 -2.53 24.24 -31.63
CA GLU A 35 -1.64 23.71 -32.67
C GLU A 35 -0.37 23.09 -32.06
N GLU A 36 0.24 23.78 -31.08
CA GLU A 36 1.39 23.25 -30.34
C GLU A 36 1.04 22.01 -29.50
N TYR A 37 -0.17 21.98 -28.92
CA TYR A 37 -0.64 20.82 -28.18
C TYR A 37 -0.81 19.59 -29.09
N ASP A 38 -1.46 19.74 -30.25
CA ASP A 38 -1.64 18.63 -31.20
C ASP A 38 -0.31 18.12 -31.77
N GLU A 39 0.62 19.02 -32.07
CA GLU A 39 1.95 18.66 -32.56
C GLU A 39 2.75 17.87 -31.50
N ARG A 40 2.80 18.36 -30.27
CA ARG A 40 3.51 17.69 -29.17
C ARG A 40 2.83 16.37 -28.80
N LEU A 41 1.50 16.29 -28.86
CA LEU A 41 0.77 15.06 -28.62
C LEU A 41 1.15 13.96 -29.62
N LYS A 42 1.25 14.30 -30.91
CA LYS A 42 1.74 13.38 -31.95
C LYS A 42 3.17 12.94 -31.67
N GLN A 43 4.05 13.85 -31.27
CA GLN A 43 5.44 13.52 -30.93
C GLN A 43 5.53 12.58 -29.71
N VAL A 44 4.71 12.80 -28.67
CA VAL A 44 4.61 11.88 -27.51
C VAL A 44 4.16 10.48 -27.93
N THR A 45 3.20 10.37 -28.86
CA THR A 45 2.74 9.04 -29.32
C THR A 45 3.85 8.24 -30.03
N GLN A 46 4.77 8.93 -30.70
CA GLN A 46 5.84 8.34 -31.50
C GLN A 46 7.16 8.21 -30.73
N ALA A 47 7.29 8.87 -29.57
CA ALA A 47 8.48 8.81 -28.73
C ALA A 47 8.81 7.37 -28.35
N VAL A 48 10.10 7.03 -28.47
CA VAL A 48 10.61 5.68 -28.16
C VAL A 48 11.44 5.72 -26.90
N THR A 49 12.08 6.85 -26.60
CA THR A 49 12.98 6.99 -25.46
C THR A 49 12.50 8.05 -24.47
N ARG A 50 13.10 8.05 -23.28
CA ARG A 50 12.76 9.03 -22.24
C ARG A 50 13.28 10.41 -22.60
N SER A 51 14.41 10.48 -23.30
CA SER A 51 14.97 11.73 -23.79
C SER A 51 14.03 12.41 -24.80
N ASP A 52 13.42 11.64 -25.72
CA ASP A 52 12.44 12.15 -26.69
C ASP A 52 11.30 12.90 -26.00
N ILE A 53 10.73 12.32 -24.93
CA ILE A 53 9.68 12.98 -24.14
C ILE A 53 10.24 14.23 -23.45
N SER A 54 11.40 14.13 -22.80
CA SER A 54 11.93 15.25 -22.01
C SER A 54 12.16 16.53 -22.83
N LEU A 55 12.54 16.39 -24.10
CA LEU A 55 12.75 17.50 -25.02
C LEU A 55 11.45 18.27 -25.32
N LEU A 56 10.30 17.59 -25.28
CA LEU A 56 8.98 18.19 -25.53
C LEU A 56 8.50 19.10 -24.39
N PHE A 57 9.17 19.07 -23.24
CA PHE A 57 8.83 19.87 -22.06
C PHE A 57 9.95 20.82 -21.62
N ASP A 58 11.05 20.93 -22.38
CA ASP A 58 12.23 21.72 -21.96
C ASP A 58 11.93 23.23 -21.88
N ASP A 59 10.97 23.70 -22.69
CA ASP A 59 10.47 25.08 -22.70
C ASP A 59 9.31 25.32 -21.72
N LEU A 60 8.76 24.25 -21.14
CA LEU A 60 7.63 24.31 -20.22
C LEU A 60 8.14 24.30 -18.76
N PRO A 61 7.56 25.11 -17.86
CA PRO A 61 7.88 24.99 -16.45
C PRO A 61 7.52 23.57 -16.01
N ALA A 62 8.36 22.92 -15.21
CA ALA A 62 8.08 21.58 -14.68
C ALA A 62 6.62 21.50 -14.23
N ALA A 63 5.86 20.58 -14.83
CA ALA A 63 4.46 20.36 -14.49
C ALA A 63 4.42 20.07 -12.99
N ARG A 64 4.13 21.10 -12.19
CA ARG A 64 3.87 20.90 -10.78
C ARG A 64 2.58 20.12 -10.76
N SER A 65 2.68 18.81 -10.53
CA SER A 65 1.53 18.04 -10.10
C SER A 65 0.87 18.86 -8.97
N PRO A 66 -0.47 18.90 -8.87
CA PRO A 66 -1.17 19.66 -7.82
C PRO A 66 -0.69 19.38 -6.38
N LYS A 67 0.12 18.34 -6.20
CA LYS A 67 0.74 17.87 -4.95
C LYS A 67 1.78 18.82 -4.33
N GLU A 68 2.28 19.85 -5.03
CA GLU A 68 3.30 20.78 -4.47
C GLU A 68 2.78 22.15 -4.01
N THR A 69 1.47 22.41 -4.09
CA THR A 69 0.89 23.68 -3.61
C THR A 69 0.49 23.62 -2.13
N ALA A 70 1.42 23.23 -1.26
CA ALA A 70 1.31 23.48 0.18
C ALA A 70 2.70 23.50 0.83
N SER A 71 3.53 24.47 0.44
CA SER A 71 4.64 24.90 1.28
C SER A 71 4.45 26.39 1.59
N PRO A 72 3.79 26.75 2.71
CA PRO A 72 3.91 28.10 3.21
C PRO A 72 5.28 28.21 3.87
N ALA A 73 6.16 28.95 3.19
CA ALA A 73 7.25 29.76 3.72
C ALA A 73 7.80 29.39 5.11
N ASN A 74 9.03 28.84 5.10
CA ASN A 74 9.95 28.94 6.22
C ASN A 74 10.19 30.42 6.57
N PHE A 75 9.49 30.93 7.56
CA PHE A 75 10.02 31.92 8.49
C PHE A 75 9.69 31.41 9.90
N LEU A 76 10.68 30.79 10.56
CA LEU A 76 11.07 30.95 11.96
C LEU A 76 11.93 29.75 12.42
N PRO A 77 12.99 29.96 13.25
CA PRO A 77 13.81 28.89 13.79
C PRO A 77 13.25 28.36 15.13
N ALA A 78 13.59 27.09 15.40
CA ALA A 78 13.50 26.38 16.67
C ALA A 78 12.10 25.95 17.16
N THR A 79 11.85 24.64 17.19
CA THR A 79 12.14 23.84 18.40
C THR A 79 11.91 22.36 18.12
N ASN A 80 12.87 21.57 18.57
CA ASN A 80 12.89 20.12 18.50
C ASN A 80 11.80 19.57 19.44
N VAL A 81 10.65 19.17 18.91
CA VAL A 81 9.66 18.39 19.65
C VAL A 81 9.43 17.10 18.88
N GLN A 82 10.16 16.06 19.29
CA GLN A 82 9.86 14.67 19.01
C GLN A 82 8.48 14.36 19.60
N GLY A 83 7.44 14.48 18.77
CA GLY A 83 6.08 14.12 19.11
C GLY A 83 5.45 13.43 17.92
N THR A 84 5.41 12.10 17.97
CA THR A 84 4.41 11.25 17.28
C THR A 84 4.22 11.55 15.79
N HIS A 85 5.07 10.97 14.94
CA HIS A 85 4.72 10.76 13.54
C HIS A 85 3.51 9.81 13.48
N PHE A 86 2.31 10.36 13.38
CA PHE A 86 1.18 9.65 12.79
C PHE A 86 1.49 9.51 11.28
N PRO A 87 1.55 8.31 10.70
CA PRO A 87 1.84 8.13 9.30
C PRO A 87 0.57 8.40 8.46
N ASP A 88 0.16 9.67 8.38
CA ASP A 88 -1.01 10.11 7.61
C ASP A 88 -0.69 10.63 6.20
N THR A 89 0.50 10.33 5.68
CA THR A 89 0.81 10.56 4.27
C THR A 89 1.00 9.21 3.59
N TYR A 90 -0.07 8.77 2.90
CA TYR A 90 -0.02 7.71 1.89
C TYR A 90 1.26 7.84 1.06
N SER A 91 2.10 6.81 1.09
CA SER A 91 3.27 6.76 0.21
C SER A 91 2.79 6.69 -1.23
N THR A 92 3.27 7.59 -2.10
CA THR A 92 2.94 7.65 -3.53
C THR A 92 3.10 6.26 -4.19
N ASN A 93 4.06 5.49 -3.69
CA ASN A 93 4.43 4.15 -4.15
C ASN A 93 3.36 3.08 -3.82
N GLU A 94 2.52 3.29 -2.78
CA GLU A 94 1.38 2.41 -2.44
C GLU A 94 0.12 2.75 -3.24
N ILE A 95 -0.03 4.00 -3.67
CA ILE A 95 -1.13 4.45 -4.53
C ILE A 95 -0.94 3.88 -5.93
N ASP A 96 0.29 3.93 -6.46
CA ASP A 96 0.64 3.43 -7.80
C ASP A 96 0.47 1.90 -7.96
N ASN A 97 0.80 1.12 -6.91
CA ASN A 97 0.63 -0.33 -6.93
C ASN A 97 -0.82 -0.80 -6.81
N ALA A 98 -1.72 0.02 -6.24
CA ALA A 98 -3.15 -0.29 -6.10
C ALA A 98 -3.93 -0.16 -7.42
N TYR A 99 -3.39 0.55 -8.43
CA TYR A 99 -4.02 0.70 -9.75
C TYR A 99 -3.91 -0.54 -10.65
N SER A 100 -3.02 -1.50 -10.33
CA SER A 100 -2.72 -2.64 -11.23
C SER A 100 -3.67 -3.85 -11.13
N THR A 101 -4.57 -3.91 -10.13
CA THR A 101 -5.33 -5.15 -9.80
C THR A 101 -6.83 -5.09 -10.14
N GLY A 102 -7.21 -4.44 -11.24
CA GLY A 102 -8.62 -4.19 -11.64
C GLY A 102 -9.27 -5.20 -12.59
N ARG A 103 -8.92 -6.49 -12.55
CA ARG A 103 -9.27 -7.46 -13.61
C ARG A 103 -10.75 -7.92 -13.63
N ASN A 104 -11.53 -7.76 -12.55
CA ASN A 104 -12.74 -8.59 -12.36
C ASN A 104 -14.09 -7.85 -12.23
N ILE A 105 -14.18 -6.52 -12.41
CA ILE A 105 -15.48 -5.79 -12.37
C ILE A 105 -16.21 -5.82 -13.73
N ARG A 106 -15.49 -6.18 -14.80
CA ARG A 106 -15.96 -6.25 -16.19
C ARG A 106 -17.09 -7.28 -16.43
N GLY A 107 -17.24 -8.28 -15.56
CA GLY A 107 -18.28 -9.32 -15.68
C GLY A 107 -19.65 -8.94 -15.09
N GLY A 108 -19.71 -8.05 -14.10
CA GLY A 108 -20.96 -7.75 -13.38
C GLY A 108 -21.94 -6.87 -14.15
N ILE A 109 -21.42 -5.91 -14.92
CA ILE A 109 -22.21 -4.97 -15.72
C ILE A 109 -22.75 -5.66 -16.99
N LEU A 110 -21.96 -6.55 -17.59
CA LEU A 110 -22.35 -7.30 -18.78
C LEU A 110 -23.46 -8.33 -18.49
N GLY A 111 -23.46 -8.92 -17.30
CA GLY A 111 -24.51 -9.86 -16.88
C GLY A 111 -25.88 -9.19 -16.74
N LEU A 112 -25.93 -7.93 -16.30
CA LEU A 112 -27.18 -7.19 -16.14
C LEU A 112 -27.72 -6.67 -17.48
N THR A 113 -26.87 -6.21 -18.40
CA THR A 113 -27.32 -5.72 -19.72
C THR A 113 -27.77 -6.85 -20.66
N GLY A 114 -27.16 -8.04 -20.57
CA GLY A 114 -27.59 -9.21 -21.35
C GLY A 114 -29.02 -9.67 -21.03
N ILE A 115 -29.40 -9.68 -19.74
CA ILE A 115 -30.74 -10.10 -19.31
C ILE A 115 -31.81 -9.10 -19.79
N THR A 116 -31.52 -7.80 -19.72
CA THR A 116 -32.44 -6.75 -20.19
C THR A 116 -32.63 -6.75 -21.71
N ALA A 117 -31.59 -7.05 -22.49
CA ALA A 117 -31.69 -7.10 -23.94
C ALA A 117 -32.53 -8.30 -24.43
N VAL A 118 -32.40 -9.47 -23.80
CA VAL A 118 -33.17 -10.68 -24.16
C VAL A 118 -34.66 -10.50 -23.86
N THR A 119 -35.02 -9.89 -22.72
CA THR A 119 -36.42 -9.64 -22.36
C THR A 119 -37.08 -8.58 -23.24
N LEU A 120 -36.35 -7.55 -23.65
CA LEU A 120 -36.89 -6.49 -24.52
C LEU A 120 -37.08 -6.98 -25.96
N THR A 121 -36.17 -7.81 -26.47
CA THR A 121 -36.23 -8.36 -27.84
C THR A 121 -37.43 -9.28 -28.04
N ALA A 122 -37.84 -10.01 -26.99
CA ALA A 122 -39.02 -10.88 -27.05
C ALA A 122 -40.36 -10.11 -27.14
N LEU A 123 -40.37 -8.80 -26.86
CA LEU A 123 -41.58 -7.97 -26.80
C LEU A 123 -41.81 -7.10 -28.05
N THR A 124 -40.82 -6.91 -28.90
CA THR A 124 -40.92 -6.02 -30.07
C THR A 124 -40.33 -6.66 -31.33
N GLU A 125 -41.20 -7.03 -32.28
CA GLU A 125 -40.85 -7.61 -33.59
C GLU A 125 -40.15 -6.58 -34.51
N THR A 126 -39.01 -6.04 -34.10
CA THR A 126 -38.23 -5.08 -34.89
C THR A 126 -36.75 -5.36 -34.68
N GLY A 127 -36.20 -6.27 -35.48
CA GLY A 127 -34.85 -6.83 -35.34
C GLY A 127 -33.66 -5.88 -35.57
N ALA A 128 -33.88 -4.57 -35.63
CA ALA A 128 -32.82 -3.58 -35.87
C ALA A 128 -31.93 -3.33 -34.63
N TRP A 129 -32.46 -3.51 -33.42
CA TRP A 129 -31.75 -3.21 -32.17
C TRP A 129 -30.71 -4.28 -31.77
N ILE A 130 -30.81 -5.49 -32.34
CA ILE A 130 -29.85 -6.60 -32.11
C ILE A 130 -28.43 -6.24 -32.55
N MET A 131 -28.27 -5.38 -33.56
CA MET A 131 -26.95 -4.96 -34.05
C MET A 131 -26.24 -3.93 -33.16
N LEU A 132 -26.96 -3.24 -32.26
CA LEU A 132 -26.33 -2.32 -31.31
C LEU A 132 -25.54 -3.06 -30.23
N VAL A 133 -25.94 -4.28 -29.88
CA VAL A 133 -25.29 -5.11 -28.86
C VAL A 133 -23.84 -5.47 -29.24
N PRO A 134 -23.55 -6.04 -30.43
CA PRO A 134 -22.17 -6.30 -30.85
C PRO A 134 -21.39 -5.00 -31.11
N ALA A 135 -22.04 -3.92 -31.57
CA ALA A 135 -21.37 -2.63 -31.77
C ALA A 135 -20.87 -2.02 -30.46
N ILE A 136 -21.72 -2.01 -29.41
CA ILE A 136 -21.34 -1.56 -28.06
C ILE A 136 -20.29 -2.49 -27.46
N PHE A 137 -20.39 -3.81 -27.71
CA PHE A 137 -19.37 -4.77 -27.29
C PHE A 137 -18.00 -4.48 -27.91
N ILE A 138 -17.93 -4.25 -29.22
CA ILE A 138 -16.68 -3.91 -29.91
C ILE A 138 -16.14 -2.55 -29.40
N MET A 139 -17.00 -1.55 -29.22
CA MET A 139 -16.62 -0.23 -28.70
C MET A 139 -16.02 -0.30 -27.28
N LEU A 140 -16.61 -1.11 -26.39
CA LEU A 140 -16.13 -1.24 -25.02
C LEU A 140 -14.92 -2.18 -24.88
N TYR A 141 -14.84 -3.23 -25.71
CA TYR A 141 -13.87 -4.32 -25.53
C TYR A 141 -12.68 -4.27 -26.48
N VAL A 142 -12.85 -3.74 -27.71
CA VAL A 142 -11.79 -3.62 -28.72
C VAL A 142 -11.19 -2.21 -28.75
N MET A 143 -12.03 -1.17 -28.64
CA MET A 143 -11.57 0.23 -28.67
C MET A 143 -11.22 0.82 -27.29
N LYS A 144 -11.48 0.09 -26.19
CA LYS A 144 -11.03 0.46 -24.82
C LYS A 144 -11.37 1.90 -24.41
N LEU A 145 -12.47 2.46 -24.93
CA LEU A 145 -12.99 3.79 -24.58
C LEU A 145 -13.87 3.67 -23.33
N GLY A 146 -13.27 3.85 -22.15
CA GLY A 146 -13.99 3.94 -20.88
C GLY A 146 -13.35 4.99 -19.95
N PRO A 147 -14.14 5.80 -19.21
CA PRO A 147 -13.61 6.87 -18.37
C PRO A 147 -12.75 6.33 -17.21
N GLU A 148 -11.60 6.96 -16.98
CA GLU A 148 -10.61 6.55 -15.97
C GLU A 148 -11.15 6.50 -14.54
N SER A 149 -12.25 7.20 -14.25
CA SER A 149 -12.89 7.24 -12.92
C SER A 149 -13.49 5.90 -12.46
N TRP A 150 -13.64 4.92 -13.35
CA TRP A 150 -14.16 3.59 -12.98
C TRP A 150 -13.10 2.69 -12.29
N HIS A 151 -11.86 3.17 -12.16
CA HIS A 151 -10.73 2.42 -11.64
C HIS A 151 -10.31 2.75 -10.20
N ALA A 152 -10.99 3.64 -9.48
CA ALA A 152 -10.65 3.93 -8.08
C ALA A 152 -11.18 2.84 -7.12
N PRO A 153 -10.34 2.02 -6.47
CA PRO A 153 -10.80 1.11 -5.44
C PRO A 153 -11.26 1.89 -4.19
N SER A 154 -12.35 1.45 -3.57
CA SER A 154 -12.86 2.02 -2.31
C SER A 154 -11.80 1.91 -1.21
N ARG A 155 -11.38 3.08 -0.68
CA ARG A 155 -10.38 3.27 0.39
C ARG A 155 -10.57 2.34 1.60
N MET A 156 -11.81 1.97 1.89
CA MET A 156 -12.16 1.03 2.98
C MET A 156 -11.56 -0.38 2.82
N LYS A 157 -11.27 -0.83 1.59
CA LYS A 157 -10.71 -2.17 1.37
C LYS A 157 -9.21 -2.23 1.70
N LEU A 158 -8.48 -1.14 1.47
CA LEU A 158 -7.05 -1.02 1.81
C LEU A 158 -6.85 -1.00 3.33
N ASP A 159 -7.67 -0.23 4.05
CA ASP A 159 -7.62 -0.16 5.52
C ASP A 159 -7.94 -1.51 6.16
N ARG A 160 -8.89 -2.27 5.59
CA ARG A 160 -9.23 -3.61 6.09
C ARG A 160 -8.10 -4.62 5.89
N GLN A 161 -7.30 -4.48 4.82
CA GLN A 161 -6.11 -5.32 4.61
C GLN A 161 -4.97 -4.93 5.55
N ARG A 162 -4.73 -3.62 5.76
CA ARG A 162 -3.76 -3.13 6.75
C ARG A 162 -4.09 -3.62 8.15
N MET A 163 -5.35 -3.54 8.55
CA MET A 163 -5.78 -4.07 9.85
C MET A 163 -5.57 -5.59 9.97
N LYS A 164 -5.78 -6.34 8.89
CA LYS A 164 -5.51 -7.79 8.89
C LYS A 164 -4.01 -8.09 9.02
N GLN A 165 -3.16 -7.39 8.26
CA GLN A 165 -1.70 -7.56 8.31
C GLN A 165 -1.15 -7.13 9.68
N ALA A 166 -1.61 -6.00 10.22
CA ALA A 166 -1.23 -5.52 11.55
C ALA A 166 -1.64 -6.52 12.64
N ARG A 167 -2.85 -7.09 12.55
CA ARG A 167 -3.33 -8.10 13.51
C ARG A 167 -2.50 -9.38 13.45
N MET A 168 -2.05 -9.82 12.26
CA MET A 168 -1.17 -10.99 12.12
C MET A 168 0.20 -10.74 12.75
N LEU A 169 0.80 -9.57 12.50
CA LEU A 169 2.08 -9.20 13.11
C LEU A 169 1.95 -9.09 14.64
N GLN A 170 0.84 -8.54 15.11
CA GLN A 170 0.56 -8.43 16.54
C GLN A 170 0.37 -9.80 17.21
N GLN A 171 -0.32 -10.74 16.56
CA GLN A 171 -0.49 -12.10 17.08
C GLN A 171 0.85 -12.83 17.25
N GLN A 172 1.77 -12.66 16.29
CA GLN A 172 3.11 -13.25 16.39
C GLN A 172 3.91 -12.68 17.56
N GLN A 173 3.82 -11.36 17.79
CA GLN A 173 4.50 -10.72 18.92
C GLN A 173 3.94 -11.16 20.27
N VAL A 174 2.61 -11.27 20.41
CA VAL A 174 1.98 -11.74 21.65
C VAL A 174 2.40 -13.16 21.98
N PHE A 175 2.43 -14.06 21.00
CA PHE A 175 2.89 -15.43 21.20
C PHE A 175 4.36 -15.49 21.65
N ALA A 176 5.23 -14.66 21.07
CA ALA A 176 6.63 -14.57 21.50
C ALA A 176 6.78 -14.06 22.95
N ILE A 177 5.94 -13.12 23.38
CA ILE A 177 5.96 -12.58 24.75
C ILE A 177 5.45 -13.63 25.76
N GLU A 178 4.36 -14.32 25.44
CA GLU A 178 3.78 -15.35 26.31
C GLU A 178 4.74 -16.51 26.56
N THR A 179 5.42 -16.97 25.51
CA THR A 179 6.41 -18.04 25.60
C THR A 179 7.61 -17.63 26.45
N HIS A 180 8.12 -16.41 26.27
CA HIS A 180 9.21 -15.87 27.09
C HIS A 180 8.83 -15.80 28.58
N ASN A 181 7.63 -15.28 28.88
CA ASN A 181 7.13 -15.18 30.24
C ASN A 181 6.89 -16.55 30.90
N ALA A 182 6.41 -17.53 30.13
CA ALA A 182 6.22 -18.90 30.61
C ALA A 182 7.56 -19.54 31.03
N GLN A 183 8.62 -19.32 30.27
CA GLN A 183 9.96 -19.81 30.61
C GLN A 183 10.51 -19.16 31.88
N GLN A 184 10.40 -17.84 32.02
CA GLN A 184 10.84 -17.15 33.23
C GLN A 184 10.10 -17.67 34.48
N ARG A 185 8.78 -17.91 34.36
CA ARG A 185 7.98 -18.50 35.45
C ARG A 185 8.42 -19.92 35.80
N ALA A 186 8.78 -20.72 34.80
CA ALA A 186 9.29 -22.08 35.02
C ALA A 186 10.65 -22.06 35.75
N LEU A 187 11.56 -21.18 35.35
CA LEU A 187 12.86 -20.99 36.01
C LEU A 187 12.69 -20.51 37.46
N ALA A 188 11.87 -19.50 37.69
CA ALA A 188 11.59 -19.00 39.04
C ALA A 188 10.97 -20.08 39.95
N ARG A 189 10.13 -20.96 39.38
CA ARG A 189 9.59 -22.12 40.11
C ARG A 189 10.67 -23.13 40.44
N ALA A 190 11.60 -23.41 39.52
CA ALA A 190 12.72 -24.31 39.75
C ALA A 190 13.66 -23.79 40.84
N GLU A 191 13.98 -22.49 40.83
CA GLU A 191 14.77 -21.85 41.88
C GLU A 191 14.10 -21.93 43.25
N ARG A 192 12.79 -21.64 43.32
CA ARG A 192 12.05 -21.75 44.59
C ARG A 192 12.09 -23.16 45.16
N LYS A 193 11.98 -24.18 44.31
CA LYS A 193 12.12 -25.57 44.73
C LYS A 193 13.53 -25.86 45.27
N ARG A 194 14.58 -25.45 44.56
CA ARG A 194 15.96 -25.61 45.04
C ARG A 194 16.18 -24.94 46.39
N LYS A 195 15.71 -23.70 46.55
CA LYS A 195 15.79 -22.98 47.83
C LYS A 195 15.04 -23.71 48.95
N GLN A 196 13.89 -24.31 48.65
CA GLN A 196 13.14 -25.11 49.64
C GLN A 196 13.89 -26.38 50.02
N ASP A 197 14.50 -27.07 49.05
CA ASP A 197 15.27 -28.29 49.30
C ASP A 197 16.51 -28.00 50.15
N GLU A 198 17.23 -26.89 49.86
CA GLU A 198 18.34 -26.40 50.67
C GLU A 198 17.90 -26.06 52.10
N LEU A 199 16.79 -25.33 52.26
CA LEU A 199 16.25 -25.00 53.58
C LEU A 199 15.82 -26.25 54.36
N ASN A 200 15.20 -27.22 53.69
CA ASN A 200 14.80 -28.49 54.30
C ASN A 200 16.02 -29.30 54.74
N SER A 201 17.07 -29.41 53.91
CA SER A 201 18.29 -30.11 54.30
C SER A 201 18.99 -29.40 55.46
N ILE A 202 19.09 -28.07 55.43
CA ILE A 202 19.66 -27.28 56.54
C ILE A 202 18.84 -27.50 57.81
N ALA A 203 17.51 -27.50 57.74
CA ALA A 203 16.65 -27.75 58.89
C ALA A 203 16.87 -29.16 59.48
N THR A 204 17.01 -30.19 58.63
CA THR A 204 17.29 -31.55 59.10
C THR A 204 18.67 -31.69 59.73
N GLU A 205 19.68 -30.99 59.20
CA GLU A 205 21.04 -31.00 59.74
C GLU A 205 21.08 -30.27 61.09
N LEU A 206 20.46 -29.08 61.20
CA LEU A 206 20.33 -28.35 62.46
C LEU A 206 19.58 -29.15 63.52
N ALA A 207 18.49 -29.82 63.14
CA ALA A 207 17.72 -30.66 64.04
C ALA A 207 18.56 -31.85 64.54
N THR A 208 19.32 -32.49 63.65
CA THR A 208 20.21 -33.60 63.99
C THR A 208 21.36 -33.15 64.89
N ASP A 209 21.98 -32.00 64.59
CA ASP A 209 23.08 -31.44 65.37
C ASP A 209 22.62 -31.00 66.76
N ALA A 210 21.47 -30.33 66.86
CA ALA A 210 20.86 -29.97 68.14
C ALA A 210 20.59 -31.22 69.00
N LEU A 211 20.03 -32.28 68.40
CA LEU A 211 19.71 -33.53 69.10
C LEU A 211 20.97 -34.29 69.54
N LYS A 212 22.04 -34.23 68.73
CA LYS A 212 23.36 -34.76 69.09
C LYS A 212 23.98 -33.97 70.24
N ARG A 213 23.86 -32.64 70.24
CA ARG A 213 24.36 -31.75 71.29
C ARG A 213 23.63 -31.97 72.62
N PHE A 214 22.31 -32.10 72.61
CA PHE A 214 21.53 -32.39 73.83
C PHE A 214 21.85 -33.76 74.42
N ARG A 215 22.02 -34.79 73.58
CA ARG A 215 22.39 -36.13 74.03
C ARG A 215 23.83 -36.20 74.55
N GLY A 216 24.77 -35.49 73.93
CA GLY A 216 26.15 -35.39 74.41
C GLY A 216 26.26 -34.75 75.81
N LYS A 217 25.41 -33.77 76.13
CA LYS A 217 25.38 -33.10 77.44
C LYS A 217 24.78 -33.96 78.57
N LYS A 218 24.01 -35.01 78.26
CA LYS A 218 23.38 -35.87 79.27
C LYS A 218 24.28 -37.04 79.72
N ASN A 219 25.32 -37.35 78.94
CA ASN A 219 26.18 -38.52 79.14
C ASN A 219 27.60 -38.17 79.66
N GLY A 220 27.83 -36.92 80.05
CA GLY A 220 29.04 -36.46 80.74
C GLY A 220 28.66 -35.71 82.01
#